data_AF-A0A9D9CY08-F1
#
_entry.id   AF-A0A9D9CY08-F1
#
_cell.length_a   1.000
_cell.length_b   1.000
_cell.length_c   1.000
_cell.angle_alpha   90.00
_cell.angle_beta   90.00
_cell.angle_gamma   90.00
#
_symmetry.space_group_name_H-M   'P 1'
#
loop_
_entity.id
_entity.type
_entity.pdbx_description
1 polymer ?
#
loop_
_entity_poly.entity_id
_entity_poly.type
_entity_poly.pdbx_seq_one_letter_code
_entity_poly.pdbx_strand_id
1 'polypeptide(L)'
;MSLKSNELLKTIKKSTEDNTPQVRMATIKQVVSGKYKVQFYGEESATEKTYMKMSSATISTAKPVLMQKVNGTYVIMGNIN
;
A
#
# COMPACT_ATOMS: atom_id res chain seq x y z
N MET A 1 4.00 10.20 18.14
CA MET A 1 3.75 8.83 18.65
C MET A 1 4.59 7.86 17.84
N SER A 2 5.52 7.16 18.49
CA SER A 2 6.41 6.19 17.85
C SER A 2 5.70 4.84 17.71
N LEU A 3 5.68 4.28 16.50
CA LEU A 3 5.29 2.89 16.27
C LEU A 3 6.28 2.01 17.03
N LYS A 4 5.86 1.42 18.14
CA LYS A 4 6.71 0.56 18.97
C LYS A 4 7.20 -0.61 18.11
N SER A 5 8.52 -0.82 18.02
CA SER A 5 9.15 -1.86 17.17
C SER A 5 8.53 -3.26 17.31
N ASN A 6 7.92 -3.56 18.45
CA ASN A 6 7.24 -4.81 18.72
C ASN A 6 5.96 -5.01 17.88
N GLU A 7 5.24 -3.95 17.50
CA GLU A 7 4.06 -4.04 16.63
C GLU A 7 4.46 -4.25 15.16
N LEU A 8 5.58 -3.66 14.74
CA LEU A 8 6.18 -3.92 13.43
C LEU A 8 6.59 -5.39 13.32
N LEU A 9 7.32 -5.91 14.31
CA LEU A 9 7.76 -7.31 14.34
C LEU A 9 6.58 -8.30 14.32
N LYS A 10 5.48 -7.99 15.04
CA LYS A 10 4.26 -8.81 15.01
C LYS A 10 3.59 -8.80 13.64
N THR A 11 3.52 -7.63 13.00
CA THR A 11 2.94 -7.49 11.66
C THR A 11 3.77 -8.23 10.61
N ILE A 12 5.11 -8.19 10.72
CA ILE A 12 6.02 -8.90 9.82
C ILE A 12 5.86 -10.42 9.93
N LYS A 13 5.88 -10.98 11.15
CA LYS A 13 5.72 -12.43 11.37
C LYS A 13 4.38 -12.95 10.86
N LYS A 14 3.31 -12.19 11.07
CA LYS A 14 1.95 -12.56 10.60
C LYS A 14 1.83 -12.53 9.07
N SER A 15 2.59 -11.66 8.40
CA SER A 15 2.65 -11.60 6.93
C SER A 15 3.19 -12.89 6.32
N THR A 16 4.13 -13.55 7.02
CA THR A 16 4.76 -14.81 6.59
C THR A 16 3.81 -16.01 6.73
N GLU A 17 2.93 -15.99 7.73
CA GLU A 17 1.92 -17.05 7.95
C GLU A 17 0.74 -16.96 6.97
N ASP A 18 0.32 -15.75 6.61
CA ASP A 18 -0.81 -15.51 5.70
C ASP A 18 -0.45 -15.57 4.20
N ASN A 19 0.81 -15.87 3.83
CA ASN A 19 1.33 -15.78 2.45
C ASN A 19 1.04 -14.44 1.74
N THR A 20 0.75 -13.39 2.50
CA THR A 20 0.43 -12.07 1.94
C THR A 20 1.68 -11.21 1.99
N PRO A 21 2.14 -10.67 0.85
CA PRO A 21 3.37 -9.91 0.81
C PRO A 21 3.23 -8.62 1.61
N GLN A 22 4.22 -8.34 2.46
CA GLN A 22 4.20 -7.16 3.31
C GLN A 22 4.35 -5.86 2.51
N VAL A 23 4.97 -5.95 1.34
CA VAL A 23 5.17 -4.86 0.40
C VAL A 23 4.70 -5.31 -0.98
N ARG A 24 3.94 -4.45 -1.67
CA ARG A 24 3.50 -4.68 -3.06
C ARG A 24 3.74 -3.43 -3.90
N MET A 25 3.78 -3.61 -5.20
CA MET A 25 3.73 -2.51 -6.17
C MET A 25 2.34 -2.42 -6.78
N ALA A 26 1.91 -1.20 -7.06
CA ALA A 26 0.64 -0.95 -7.72
C ALA A 26 0.73 0.27 -8.64
N THR A 27 -0.24 0.39 -9.55
CA THR A 27 -0.46 1.60 -10.36
C THR A 27 -1.75 2.26 -9.93
N ILE A 28 -1.77 3.59 -9.90
CA ILE A 28 -2.99 4.32 -9.54
C ILE A 28 -3.87 4.41 -10.77
N LYS A 29 -5.12 3.97 -10.63
CA LYS A 29 -6.11 4.02 -11.71
C LYS A 29 -7.10 5.15 -11.55
N GLN A 30 -7.44 5.47 -10.30
CA GLN A 30 -8.43 6.52 -10.04
C GLN A 30 -8.19 7.18 -8.68
N VAL A 31 -8.49 8.48 -8.59
CA VAL A 31 -8.57 9.21 -7.33
C VAL A 31 -10.04 9.46 -7.01
N VAL A 32 -10.49 9.07 -5.83
CA VAL A 32 -11.87 9.21 -5.37
C VAL A 32 -11.85 9.84 -3.97
N SER A 33 -12.29 11.10 -3.87
CA SER A 33 -12.42 11.83 -2.60
C SER A 33 -11.14 11.78 -1.73
N GLY A 34 -9.97 11.98 -2.34
CA GLY A 34 -8.68 11.98 -1.65
C GLY A 34 -8.11 10.58 -1.33
N LYS A 35 -8.79 9.51 -1.75
CA LYS A 35 -8.28 8.13 -1.70
C LYS A 35 -7.97 7.61 -3.10
N TYR A 36 -7.19 6.55 -3.18
CA TYR A 36 -6.66 6.04 -4.43
C TYR A 36 -7.16 4.62 -4.71
N LYS A 37 -7.77 4.40 -5.88
CA LYS A 37 -7.94 3.06 -6.43
C LYS A 37 -6.68 2.68 -7.18
N VAL A 38 -6.19 1.49 -6.90
CA VAL A 38 -4.95 0.97 -7.49
C VAL A 38 -5.21 -0.34 -8.22
N GLN A 39 -4.32 -0.69 -9.14
CA GLN A 39 -4.19 -2.04 -9.69
C GLN A 39 -2.85 -2.57 -9.23
N PHE A 40 -2.85 -3.65 -8.45
CA PHE A 40 -1.60 -4.28 -8.04
C PHE A 40 -0.94 -4.99 -9.22
N TYR A 41 0.39 -5.08 -9.17
CA TYR A 41 1.11 -5.89 -10.16
C TYR A 41 0.75 -7.36 -10.02
N GLY A 42 0.53 -8.00 -11.17
CA GLY A 42 0.03 -9.38 -11.26
C GLY A 42 -1.50 -9.52 -11.23
N GLU A 43 -2.24 -8.42 -11.04
CA GLU A 43 -3.71 -8.41 -11.15
C GLU A 43 -4.13 -7.81 -12.50
N GLU A 44 -5.14 -8.38 -13.15
CA GLU A 44 -5.63 -7.89 -14.45
C GLU A 44 -6.50 -6.63 -14.31
N SER A 45 -7.13 -6.46 -13.16
CA SER A 45 -8.11 -5.40 -12.89
C SER A 45 -7.73 -4.55 -11.68
N ALA A 46 -8.20 -3.30 -11.68
CA ALA A 46 -8.07 -2.43 -10.52
C ALA A 46 -8.89 -2.96 -9.34
N THR A 47 -8.39 -2.77 -8.13
CA THR A 47 -9.15 -3.16 -6.94
C THR A 47 -10.33 -2.22 -6.74
N GLU A 48 -11.45 -2.75 -6.25
CA GLU A 48 -12.60 -1.95 -5.85
C GLU A 48 -12.32 -1.11 -4.60
N LYS A 49 -11.38 -1.58 -3.75
CA LYS A 49 -10.96 -0.89 -2.52
C LYS A 49 -10.17 0.37 -2.84
N THR A 50 -10.28 1.33 -1.94
CA THR A 50 -9.51 2.57 -1.97
C THR A 50 -8.48 2.57 -0.86
N TYR A 51 -7.30 3.12 -1.16
CA TYR A 51 -6.17 3.15 -0.24
C TYR A 51 -5.77 4.59 0.08
N MET A 52 -5.23 4.79 1.28
CA MET A 52 -4.69 6.06 1.72
C MET A 52 -3.20 6.13 1.39
N LYS A 53 -2.70 7.36 1.22
CA LYS A 53 -1.27 7.62 1.13
C LYS A 53 -0.72 8.09 2.47
N MET A 54 0.59 7.95 2.66
CA MET A 54 1.29 8.67 3.71
C MET A 54 1.13 10.18 3.49
N SER A 55 0.99 10.94 4.58
CA SER A 55 0.79 12.39 4.53
C SER A 55 1.91 13.09 3.73
N SER A 56 3.15 12.65 3.92
CA SER A 56 4.35 13.14 3.25
C SER A 56 4.52 12.69 1.80
N ALA A 57 3.74 11.72 1.31
CA ALA A 57 3.92 11.17 -0.02
C ALA A 57 3.31 12.08 -1.08
N THR A 58 4.12 12.54 -2.04
CA THR A 58 3.63 13.14 -3.29
C THR A 58 3.42 12.03 -4.30
N ILE A 59 2.21 11.94 -4.84
CA ILE A 59 1.77 10.81 -5.64
C ILE A 59 1.40 11.28 -7.04
N SER A 60 2.10 10.74 -8.04
CA SER A 60 1.78 10.85 -9.45
C SER A 60 1.06 9.60 -9.93
N THR A 61 0.00 9.79 -10.72
CA THR A 61 -0.75 8.70 -11.36
C THR A 61 -0.01 8.08 -12.55
N ALA A 62 1.00 8.77 -13.09
CA ALA A 62 1.80 8.29 -14.22
C ALA A 62 2.93 7.34 -13.80
N LYS A 63 3.18 7.18 -12.49
CA LYS A 63 4.27 6.36 -11.97
C LYS A 63 3.73 5.22 -11.09
N PRO A 64 4.43 4.07 -11.03
CA PRO A 64 4.14 3.03 -10.06
C PRO A 64 4.27 3.57 -8.63
N VAL A 65 3.59 2.93 -7.69
CA VAL A 65 3.67 3.25 -6.26
C VAL A 65 4.01 2.02 -5.45
N LEU A 66 4.72 2.26 -4.34
CA LEU A 66 5.00 1.26 -3.33
C LEU A 66 3.89 1.24 -2.29
N MET A 67 3.41 0.05 -1.96
CA MET A 67 2.33 -0.20 -1.03
C MET A 67 2.84 -1.05 0.14
N GLN A 68 2.64 -0.57 1.36
CA GLN A 68 3.03 -1.26 2.59
C GLN A 68 1.80 -1.77 3.33
N LYS A 69 1.80 -3.04 3.70
CA LYS A 69 0.77 -3.62 4.56
C LYS A 69 0.94 -3.11 5.99
N VAL A 70 -0.09 -2.46 6.52
CA VAL A 70 -0.18 -1.93 7.88
C VAL A 70 -1.52 -2.36 8.45
N ASN A 71 -1.50 -3.10 9.57
CA ASN A 71 -2.70 -3.56 10.27
C ASN A 71 -3.78 -4.20 9.36
N GLY A 72 -3.37 -5.03 8.40
CA GLY A 72 -4.29 -5.75 7.50
C GLY A 72 -4.76 -4.99 6.25
N THR A 73 -4.41 -3.71 6.08
CA THR A 73 -4.65 -2.94 4.85
C THR A 73 -3.35 -2.46 4.23
N TYR A 74 -3.38 -1.94 3.01
CA TYR A 74 -2.21 -1.33 2.38
C TYR A 74 -2.26 0.20 2.45
N VAL A 75 -1.09 0.82 2.57
CA VAL A 75 -0.92 2.29 2.54
C VAL A 75 0.11 2.62 1.46
N ILE A 76 -0.16 3.68 0.68
CA ILE A 76 0.75 4.15 -0.36
C ILE A 76 1.90 4.91 0.31
N MET A 77 3.12 4.40 0.17
CA MET A 77 4.33 5.03 0.71
C MET A 77 4.86 6.14 -0.20
N GLY A 78 4.76 5.98 -1.52
CA GLY A 78 5.32 6.92 -2.49
C GLY A 78 5.40 6.33 -3.89
N ASN A 79 5.76 7.17 -4.86
CA ASN A 79 6.11 6.68 -6.19
C ASN A 79 7.46 5.97 -6.18
N ILE A 80 7.57 4.99 -7.08
CA ILE A 80 8.84 4.35 -7.42
C ILE A 80 9.36 5.07 -8.66
N ASN A 81 10.64 5.45 -8.65
CA ASN A 81 11.33 6.07 -9.79
C ASN A 81 11.89 5.02 -10.72
#